data_AF-H3A5T9-F1
#
_entry.id   AF-H3A5T9-F1
#
_cell.length_a   1.000
_cell.length_b   1.000
_cell.length_c   1.000
_cell.angle_alpha   90.00
_cell.angle_beta   90.00
_cell.angle_gamma   90.00
#
_symmetry.space_group_name_H-M   'P 1'
#
loop_
_entity.id
_entity.type
_entity.pdbx_description
1 polymer ?
#
loop_
_entity_poly.entity_id
_entity_poly.type
_entity_poly.pdbx_seq_one_letter_code
_entity_poly.pdbx_strand_id
1 'polypeptide(L)'
;KITAQLLKCRTGEFDLESILFLTLRGLGTSDLGCIGDCLNIERLDISDNNITNLTPLSSLKLLIVLNASCNRITNLDALSSCENLQSLNVAGNLLSSFDSLRGLTPLKKLENIRLKNCIGNFTNPVCISSAYRSTMLDMFPNIKVLDGERVSGRGSDLFKLCKDIDNSLKGLYNNGPLREIPSAKPWVEKGYWDLKPNQNIIIEEAYKQFNDILQECKELRGRANDALAQAEKSLSVENVKAKFIF
;
A
#
# COMPACT_ATOMS: atom_id res chain seq x y z
N LYS A 1 -1.33 28.09 5.82
CA LYS A 1 -2.20 28.55 4.70
C LYS A 1 -1.58 28.08 3.40
N ILE A 2 -2.36 27.39 2.57
CA ILE A 2 -1.91 26.96 1.25
C ILE A 2 -1.94 28.15 0.29
N THR A 3 -0.84 28.36 -0.44
CA THR A 3 -0.67 29.46 -1.41
C THR A 3 -0.41 28.91 -2.80
N ALA A 4 -0.71 29.70 -3.83
CA ALA A 4 -0.52 29.28 -5.23
C ALA A 4 0.95 28.92 -5.51
N GLN A 5 1.89 29.68 -4.93
CA GLN A 5 3.32 29.39 -5.05
C GLN A 5 3.68 28.02 -4.47
N LEU A 6 3.13 27.67 -3.31
CA LEU A 6 3.37 26.36 -2.69
C LEU A 6 2.82 25.23 -3.55
N LEU A 7 1.64 25.42 -4.14
CA LEU A 7 1.04 24.44 -5.05
C LEU A 7 1.91 24.23 -6.29
N LYS A 8 2.29 25.31 -6.98
CA LYS A 8 3.15 25.27 -8.18
C LYS A 8 4.51 24.63 -7.89
N CYS A 9 5.15 24.98 -6.77
CA CYS A 9 6.42 24.36 -6.37
C CYS A 9 6.32 22.87 -6.06
N ARG A 10 5.14 22.39 -5.60
CA ARG A 10 4.93 20.97 -5.26
C ARG A 10 4.55 20.11 -6.45
N THR A 11 3.73 20.64 -7.36
CA THR A 11 3.24 19.89 -8.53
C THR A 11 4.17 20.03 -9.73
N GLY A 12 4.97 21.09 -9.80
CA GLY A 12 5.74 21.45 -11.00
C GLY A 12 4.88 22.07 -12.10
N GLU A 13 3.59 22.27 -11.84
CA GLU A 13 2.63 22.83 -12.78
C GLU A 13 2.68 24.37 -12.76
N PHE A 14 2.56 24.96 -13.94
CA PHE A 14 2.57 26.41 -14.10
C PHE A 14 1.22 27.05 -13.78
N ASP A 15 0.13 26.31 -14.00
CA ASP A 15 -1.24 26.75 -13.77
C ASP A 15 -1.94 25.91 -12.71
N LEU A 16 -2.91 26.48 -12.01
CA LEU A 16 -3.67 25.76 -10.98
C LEU A 16 -4.69 24.81 -11.61
N GLU A 17 -5.18 25.14 -12.80
CA GLU A 17 -6.15 24.33 -13.54
C GLU A 17 -5.54 23.04 -14.13
N SER A 18 -4.21 22.94 -14.31
CA SER A 18 -3.60 21.69 -14.80
C SER A 18 -3.39 20.63 -13.71
N ILE A 19 -3.61 20.98 -12.43
CA ILE A 19 -3.39 20.09 -11.31
C ILE A 19 -4.54 19.07 -11.21
N LEU A 20 -4.27 17.82 -11.60
CA LEU A 20 -5.20 16.69 -11.45
C LEU A 20 -5.00 15.94 -10.12
N PHE A 21 -3.75 15.83 -9.67
CA PHE A 21 -3.36 15.07 -8.49
C PHE A 21 -2.54 15.95 -7.55
N LEU A 22 -2.94 15.99 -6.29
CA LEU A 22 -2.29 16.86 -5.30
C LEU A 22 -2.12 16.14 -3.98
N THR A 23 -0.90 16.13 -3.47
CA THR A 23 -0.55 15.56 -2.16
C THR A 23 0.09 16.64 -1.29
N LEU A 24 -0.57 16.94 -0.16
CA LEU A 24 -0.21 17.97 0.81
C LEU A 24 -0.21 17.40 2.24
N ARG A 25 0.29 16.16 2.37
CA ARG A 25 0.34 15.46 3.65
C ARG A 25 1.38 16.08 4.60
N GLY A 26 1.06 16.16 5.90
CA GLY A 26 2.06 16.42 6.93
C GLY A 26 2.59 17.86 6.97
N LEU A 27 1.86 18.84 6.43
CA LEU A 27 2.31 20.23 6.35
C LEU A 27 1.93 21.06 7.59
N GLY A 28 1.13 20.50 8.50
CA GLY A 28 0.63 21.19 9.69
C GLY A 28 -0.33 22.34 9.38
N THR A 29 -0.85 22.44 8.14
CA THR A 29 -1.73 23.55 7.75
C THR A 29 -3.14 23.38 8.30
N SER A 30 -3.78 24.48 8.65
CA SER A 30 -5.20 24.54 9.05
C SER A 30 -6.09 25.20 8.00
N ASP A 31 -5.50 26.05 7.15
CA ASP A 31 -6.18 26.83 6.12
C ASP A 31 -5.84 26.29 4.73
N LEU A 32 -6.88 25.87 4.02
CA LEU A 32 -6.84 25.32 2.68
C LEU A 32 -6.62 26.39 1.58
N GLY A 33 -6.77 27.68 1.90
CA GLY A 33 -6.39 28.78 1.02
C GLY A 33 -6.94 28.67 -0.41
N CYS A 34 -6.07 28.79 -1.41
CA CYS A 34 -6.41 28.80 -2.83
C CYS A 34 -6.62 27.41 -3.44
N ILE A 35 -6.78 26.35 -2.64
CA ILE A 35 -7.00 25.00 -3.19
C ILE A 35 -8.29 24.90 -4.01
N GLY A 36 -9.28 25.73 -3.68
CA GLY A 36 -10.56 25.79 -4.40
C GLY A 36 -10.45 26.34 -5.83
N ASP A 37 -9.33 26.97 -6.17
CA ASP A 37 -9.07 27.48 -7.52
C ASP A 37 -8.55 26.37 -8.45
N CYS A 38 -8.16 25.21 -7.91
CA CYS A 38 -7.65 24.08 -8.68
C CYS A 38 -8.81 23.19 -9.17
N LEU A 39 -9.62 23.71 -10.08
CA LEU A 39 -10.94 23.14 -10.44
C LEU A 39 -10.90 21.73 -11.03
N ASN A 40 -9.76 21.30 -11.58
CA ASN A 40 -9.60 20.01 -12.24
C ASN A 40 -9.00 18.91 -11.33
N ILE A 41 -8.84 19.16 -10.03
CA ILE A 41 -8.34 18.12 -9.11
C ILE A 41 -9.31 16.93 -9.08
N GLU A 42 -8.78 15.74 -9.36
CA GLU A 42 -9.46 14.46 -9.25
C GLU A 42 -9.06 13.69 -8.00
N ARG A 43 -7.80 13.77 -7.58
CA ARG A 43 -7.30 13.07 -6.37
C ARG A 43 -6.55 14.03 -5.47
N LEU A 44 -7.03 14.14 -4.23
CA LEU A 44 -6.49 15.04 -3.22
C LEU A 44 -6.14 14.28 -1.95
N ASP A 45 -4.88 14.40 -1.52
CA ASP A 45 -4.43 13.97 -0.19
C ASP A 45 -4.03 15.19 0.64
N ILE A 46 -4.80 15.48 1.69
CA ILE A 46 -4.57 16.51 2.71
C ILE A 46 -4.45 15.89 4.10
N SER A 47 -4.13 14.60 4.18
CA SER A 47 -4.03 13.88 5.44
C SER A 47 -2.92 14.41 6.35
N ASP A 48 -3.02 14.15 7.65
CA ASP A 48 -1.98 14.49 8.63
C ASP A 48 -1.71 16.00 8.69
N ASN A 49 -2.77 16.78 8.91
CA ASN A 49 -2.72 18.24 9.00
C ASN A 49 -3.60 18.72 10.18
N ASN A 50 -3.80 20.04 10.30
CA ASN A 50 -4.64 20.66 11.33
C ASN A 50 -5.92 21.27 10.74
N ILE A 51 -6.45 20.70 9.66
CA ILE A 51 -7.57 21.28 8.91
C ILE A 51 -8.85 21.10 9.72
N THR A 52 -9.60 22.19 9.87
CA THR A 52 -10.93 22.22 10.51
C THR A 52 -12.04 22.54 9.52
N ASN A 53 -11.70 23.32 8.47
CA ASN A 53 -12.66 23.81 7.49
C ASN A 53 -12.37 23.26 6.09
N LEU A 54 -13.37 22.59 5.50
CA LEU A 54 -13.33 22.05 4.14
C LEU A 54 -14.02 22.95 3.10
N THR A 55 -14.54 24.14 3.46
CA THR A 55 -15.26 25.04 2.52
C THR A 55 -14.53 25.22 1.18
N PRO A 56 -13.19 25.41 1.13
CA PRO A 56 -12.49 25.57 -0.15
C PRO A 56 -12.60 24.37 -1.11
N LEU A 57 -13.01 23.20 -0.63
CA LEU A 57 -13.22 22.02 -1.49
C LEU A 57 -14.57 22.04 -2.24
N SER A 58 -15.51 22.93 -1.87
CA SER A 58 -16.87 22.93 -2.45
C SER A 58 -16.90 23.26 -3.94
N SER A 59 -15.86 23.92 -4.47
CA SER A 59 -15.70 24.21 -5.91
C SER A 59 -15.17 23.02 -6.71
N LEU A 60 -14.60 22.00 -6.06
CA LEU A 60 -13.91 20.88 -6.70
C LEU A 60 -14.89 19.80 -7.18
N LYS A 61 -15.66 20.11 -8.22
CA LYS A 61 -16.70 19.23 -8.76
C LYS A 61 -16.15 17.95 -9.41
N LEU A 62 -14.90 17.98 -9.86
CA LEU A 62 -14.22 16.84 -10.49
C LEU A 62 -13.51 15.92 -9.49
N LEU A 63 -13.58 16.22 -8.19
CA LEU A 63 -12.92 15.42 -7.16
C LEU A 63 -13.52 14.00 -7.08
N ILE A 64 -12.68 12.99 -7.28
CA ILE A 64 -13.04 11.57 -7.26
C ILE A 64 -12.58 10.90 -5.95
N VAL A 65 -11.36 11.24 -5.49
CA VAL A 65 -10.76 10.64 -4.30
C VAL A 65 -10.26 11.73 -3.36
N LEU A 66 -10.71 11.67 -2.11
CA LEU A 66 -10.27 12.55 -1.04
C LEU A 66 -9.73 11.76 0.15
N ASN A 67 -8.46 12.02 0.49
CA ASN A 67 -7.88 11.60 1.75
C ASN A 67 -7.69 12.81 2.67
N ALA A 68 -8.52 12.92 3.70
CA ALA A 68 -8.48 13.94 4.74
C ALA A 68 -8.36 13.34 6.14
N SER A 69 -7.76 12.15 6.26
CA SER A 69 -7.54 11.50 7.56
C SER A 69 -6.57 12.28 8.43
N CYS A 70 -6.63 12.06 9.75
CA CYS A 70 -5.74 12.70 10.74
C CYS A 70 -5.77 14.24 10.63
N ASN A 71 -6.97 14.81 10.79
CA ASN A 71 -7.22 16.24 10.79
C ASN A 71 -8.15 16.60 11.97
N ARG A 72 -8.72 17.81 12.00
CA ARG A 72 -9.62 18.29 13.06
C ARG A 72 -11.01 18.65 12.52
N ILE A 73 -11.49 17.91 11.52
CA ILE A 73 -12.74 18.18 10.81
C ILE A 73 -13.94 17.77 11.68
N THR A 74 -14.95 18.63 11.78
CA THR A 74 -16.15 18.43 12.62
C THR A 74 -17.45 18.27 11.83
N ASN A 75 -17.46 18.62 10.54
CA ASN A 75 -18.58 18.41 9.62
C ASN A 75 -18.07 18.25 8.17
N LEU A 76 -18.92 17.68 7.31
CA LEU A 76 -18.59 17.38 5.91
C LEU A 76 -19.49 18.13 4.91
N ASP A 77 -20.18 19.19 5.35
CA ASP A 77 -21.18 19.90 4.53
C ASP A 77 -20.60 20.50 3.26
N ALA A 78 -19.34 20.94 3.30
CA ALA A 78 -18.63 21.47 2.15
C ALA A 78 -18.44 20.44 1.01
N LEU A 79 -18.50 19.14 1.31
CA LEU A 79 -18.35 18.07 0.31
C LEU A 79 -19.64 17.78 -0.46
N SER A 80 -20.78 18.36 -0.06
CA SER A 80 -22.08 18.14 -0.72
C SER A 80 -22.11 18.50 -2.21
N SER A 81 -21.20 19.38 -2.65
CA SER A 81 -21.06 19.82 -4.05
C SER A 81 -20.08 18.95 -4.86
N CYS A 82 -19.36 18.01 -4.24
CA CYS A 82 -18.39 17.13 -4.90
C CYS A 82 -19.09 15.90 -5.50
N GLU A 83 -19.98 16.10 -6.47
CA GLU A 83 -20.87 15.06 -7.03
C GLU A 83 -20.16 13.82 -7.61
N ASN A 84 -18.89 13.97 -8.00
CA ASN A 84 -18.06 12.90 -8.56
C ASN A 84 -17.27 12.10 -7.52
N LEU A 85 -17.38 12.44 -6.23
CA LEU A 85 -16.61 11.80 -5.17
C LEU A 85 -17.04 10.33 -5.02
N GLN A 86 -16.05 9.43 -5.14
CA GLN A 86 -16.25 7.97 -5.07
C GLN A 86 -15.59 7.35 -3.84
N SER A 87 -14.49 7.95 -3.36
CA SER A 87 -13.73 7.44 -2.23
C SER A 87 -13.36 8.57 -1.27
N LEU A 88 -13.77 8.42 -0.02
CA LEU A 88 -13.53 9.37 1.06
C LEU A 88 -12.88 8.69 2.25
N ASN A 89 -11.75 9.23 2.69
CA ASN A 89 -11.13 8.86 3.96
C ASN A 89 -11.05 10.07 4.89
N VAL A 90 -11.76 10.00 6.01
CA VAL A 90 -11.80 11.01 7.08
C VAL A 90 -11.49 10.38 8.44
N ALA A 91 -10.82 9.23 8.48
CA ALA A 91 -10.44 8.57 9.72
C ALA A 91 -9.57 9.47 10.62
N GLY A 92 -9.79 9.44 11.93
CA GLY A 92 -9.04 10.27 12.88
C GLY A 92 -9.36 11.76 12.76
N ASN A 93 -10.64 12.10 12.72
CA ASN A 93 -11.16 13.47 12.78
C ASN A 93 -12.09 13.61 14.01
N LEU A 94 -12.84 14.72 14.09
CA LEU A 94 -13.68 15.09 15.22
C LEU A 94 -15.18 15.03 14.89
N LEU A 95 -15.59 14.14 13.98
CA LEU A 95 -17.00 13.95 13.60
C LEU A 95 -17.74 13.24 14.74
N SER A 96 -18.58 13.97 15.46
CA SER A 96 -19.19 13.51 16.71
C SER A 96 -20.61 12.96 16.59
N SER A 97 -21.30 13.25 15.48
CA SER A 97 -22.69 12.86 15.28
C SER A 97 -22.94 12.46 13.83
N PHE A 98 -24.09 11.82 13.58
CA PHE A 98 -24.53 11.53 12.22
C PHE A 98 -24.92 12.80 11.44
N ASP A 99 -25.28 13.87 12.14
CA ASP A 99 -25.59 15.17 11.52
C ASP A 99 -24.35 15.76 10.83
N SER A 100 -23.16 15.55 11.39
CA SER A 100 -21.87 15.95 10.79
C SER A 100 -21.59 15.29 9.43
N LEU A 101 -22.36 14.27 9.05
CA LEU A 101 -22.18 13.49 7.82
C LEU A 101 -23.24 13.79 6.77
N ARG A 102 -24.26 14.61 7.08
CA ARG A 102 -25.38 14.91 6.17
C ARG A 102 -24.90 15.48 4.84
N GLY A 103 -23.81 16.23 4.82
CA GLY A 103 -23.16 16.70 3.60
C GLY A 103 -22.81 15.60 2.58
N LEU A 104 -22.71 14.34 2.99
CA LEU A 104 -22.42 13.22 2.08
C LEU A 104 -23.69 12.61 1.45
N THR A 105 -24.88 12.86 2.01
CA THR A 105 -26.14 12.28 1.53
C THR A 105 -26.47 12.54 0.05
N PRO A 106 -26.17 13.70 -0.56
CA PRO A 106 -26.40 13.90 -2.00
C PRO A 106 -25.42 13.14 -2.90
N LEU A 107 -24.33 12.59 -2.36
CA LEU A 107 -23.23 12.01 -3.14
C LEU A 107 -23.54 10.59 -3.61
N LYS A 108 -24.30 10.47 -4.70
CA LYS A 108 -24.76 9.18 -5.25
C LYS A 108 -23.65 8.25 -5.73
N LYS A 109 -22.49 8.79 -6.10
CA LYS A 109 -21.33 8.04 -6.60
C LYS A 109 -20.39 7.59 -5.49
N LEU A 110 -20.67 7.93 -4.23
CA LEU A 110 -19.80 7.60 -3.10
C LEU A 110 -19.91 6.10 -2.79
N GLU A 111 -18.83 5.36 -3.02
CA GLU A 111 -18.79 3.91 -2.85
C GLU A 111 -17.92 3.46 -1.66
N ASN A 112 -16.91 4.26 -1.30
CA ASN A 112 -15.96 3.94 -0.25
C ASN A 112 -15.90 5.06 0.79
N ILE A 113 -16.23 4.73 2.04
CA ILE A 113 -16.16 5.67 3.17
C ILE A 113 -15.30 5.06 4.27
N ARG A 114 -14.34 5.83 4.78
CA ARG A 114 -13.55 5.47 5.96
C ARG A 114 -13.64 6.58 7.00
N LEU A 115 -14.22 6.29 8.16
CA LEU A 115 -14.30 7.17 9.32
C LEU A 115 -13.48 6.64 10.51
N LYS A 116 -13.07 5.38 10.46
CA LYS A 116 -12.08 4.83 11.39
C LYS A 116 -11.03 3.98 10.68
N ASN A 117 -9.86 3.87 11.30
CA ASN A 117 -8.81 2.94 10.91
C ASN A 117 -8.53 1.98 12.07
N CYS A 118 -8.66 0.68 11.81
CA CYS A 118 -8.43 -0.39 12.79
C CYS A 118 -6.94 -0.54 13.19
N ILE A 119 -6.01 0.01 12.41
CA ILE A 119 -4.56 -0.21 12.57
C ILE A 119 -3.86 0.91 13.37
N GLY A 120 -4.49 2.09 13.53
CA GLY A 120 -3.79 3.29 14.05
C GLY A 120 -4.53 4.10 15.10
N ASN A 121 -5.59 3.58 15.71
CA ASN A 121 -6.47 4.31 16.64
C ASN A 121 -7.05 5.63 16.09
N PHE A 122 -7.01 5.83 14.78
CA PHE A 122 -7.58 6.99 14.11
C PHE A 122 -9.08 6.76 13.92
N THR A 123 -9.88 7.14 14.93
CA THR A 123 -11.33 6.99 14.92
C THR A 123 -12.02 8.35 15.07
N ASN A 124 -13.19 8.50 14.47
CA ASN A 124 -14.08 9.61 14.78
C ASN A 124 -14.96 9.25 15.99
N PRO A 125 -15.39 10.23 16.82
CA PRO A 125 -16.29 9.95 17.93
C PRO A 125 -17.63 9.29 17.52
N VAL A 126 -18.15 9.60 16.33
CA VAL A 126 -19.37 8.96 15.78
C VAL A 126 -19.25 7.43 15.66
N CYS A 127 -18.02 6.91 15.49
CA CYS A 127 -17.75 5.48 15.35
C CYS A 127 -17.89 4.69 16.67
N ILE A 128 -17.99 5.36 17.82
CA ILE A 128 -18.14 4.74 19.14
C ILE A 128 -19.58 4.25 19.35
N SER A 129 -20.55 4.85 18.65
CA SER A 129 -21.96 4.46 18.75
C SER A 129 -22.18 3.01 18.31
N SER A 130 -22.95 2.24 19.09
CA SER A 130 -23.33 0.86 18.73
C SER A 130 -24.19 0.81 17.46
N ALA A 131 -24.94 1.88 17.17
CA ALA A 131 -25.74 2.03 15.97
C ALA A 131 -24.94 2.52 14.75
N TYR A 132 -23.65 2.83 14.90
CA TYR A 132 -22.81 3.39 13.83
C TYR A 132 -22.95 2.64 12.51
N ARG A 133 -22.81 1.31 12.54
CA ARG A 133 -22.83 0.52 11.31
C ARG A 133 -24.20 0.48 10.65
N SER A 134 -25.27 0.25 11.43
CA SER A 134 -26.63 0.21 10.89
C SER A 134 -27.02 1.56 10.31
N THR A 135 -26.80 2.64 11.06
CA THR A 135 -27.14 3.99 10.61
C THR A 135 -26.34 4.42 9.38
N MET A 136 -25.07 4.01 9.25
CA MET A 136 -24.29 4.25 8.03
C MET A 136 -24.89 3.55 6.81
N LEU A 137 -25.31 2.30 6.96
CA LEU A 137 -25.91 1.53 5.86
C LEU A 137 -27.29 2.08 5.49
N ASP A 138 -28.06 2.55 6.46
CA ASP A 138 -29.37 3.18 6.24
C ASP A 138 -29.21 4.55 5.55
N MET A 139 -28.23 5.35 5.97
CA MET A 139 -27.98 6.68 5.40
C MET A 139 -27.35 6.62 4.00
N PHE A 140 -26.49 5.62 3.75
CA PHE A 140 -25.75 5.49 2.50
C PHE A 140 -25.92 4.08 1.90
N PRO A 141 -27.07 3.79 1.26
CA PRO A 141 -27.35 2.43 0.76
C PRO A 141 -26.44 1.98 -0.40
N ASN A 142 -25.81 2.91 -1.11
CA ASN A 142 -24.99 2.61 -2.30
C ASN A 142 -23.52 2.30 -1.97
N ILE A 143 -23.10 2.35 -0.70
CA ILE A 143 -21.70 2.13 -0.34
C ILE A 143 -21.32 0.65 -0.54
N LYS A 144 -20.10 0.45 -1.03
CA LYS A 144 -19.49 -0.86 -1.22
C LYS A 144 -18.56 -1.22 -0.08
N VAL A 145 -17.89 -0.23 0.49
CA VAL A 145 -16.89 -0.42 1.55
C VAL A 145 -17.08 0.64 2.62
N LEU A 146 -17.16 0.19 3.87
CA LEU A 146 -17.20 1.00 5.08
C LEU A 146 -16.02 0.64 5.97
N ASP A 147 -15.16 1.62 6.29
CA ASP A 147 -13.98 1.44 7.17
C ASP A 147 -13.02 0.33 6.73
N GLY A 148 -12.96 0.07 5.41
CA GLY A 148 -12.16 -1.01 4.84
C GLY A 148 -12.86 -2.37 4.82
N GLU A 149 -14.04 -2.51 5.43
CA GLU A 149 -14.87 -3.70 5.32
C GLU A 149 -15.83 -3.60 4.15
N ARG A 150 -15.91 -4.65 3.34
CA ARG A 150 -16.88 -4.71 2.24
C ARG A 150 -18.28 -4.96 2.79
N VAL A 151 -19.24 -4.11 2.43
CA VAL A 151 -20.63 -4.17 2.92
C VAL A 151 -21.64 -4.52 1.83
N SER A 152 -21.27 -4.40 0.55
CA SER A 152 -22.10 -4.84 -0.57
C SER A 152 -21.29 -5.47 -1.72
N GLY A 153 -21.98 -6.31 -2.51
CA GLY A 153 -21.45 -7.01 -3.69
C GLY A 153 -20.80 -8.38 -3.42
N ARG A 154 -20.40 -9.08 -4.48
CA ARG A 154 -19.81 -10.43 -4.36
C ARG A 154 -18.58 -10.41 -3.45
N GLY A 155 -18.64 -11.15 -2.34
CA GLY A 155 -17.61 -11.21 -1.30
C GLY A 155 -18.04 -10.64 0.06
N SER A 156 -18.95 -9.66 0.12
CA SER A 156 -19.53 -9.23 1.40
C SER A 156 -20.44 -10.31 1.98
N ASP A 157 -21.14 -11.05 1.14
CA ASP A 157 -22.09 -12.10 1.56
C ASP A 157 -21.38 -13.27 2.22
N LEU A 158 -20.20 -13.65 1.71
CA LEU A 158 -19.37 -14.69 2.32
C LEU A 158 -18.87 -14.23 3.69
N PHE A 159 -18.36 -12.99 3.80
CA PHE A 159 -17.91 -12.44 5.07
C PHE A 159 -19.06 -12.32 6.07
N LYS A 160 -20.25 -11.91 5.61
CA LYS A 160 -21.46 -11.83 6.42
C LYS A 160 -21.90 -13.21 6.90
N LEU A 161 -21.89 -14.21 6.03
CA LEU A 161 -22.14 -15.61 6.38
C LEU A 161 -21.14 -16.12 7.42
N CYS A 162 -19.84 -15.87 7.23
CA CYS A 162 -18.81 -16.25 8.22
C CYS A 162 -19.07 -15.58 9.57
N LYS A 163 -19.42 -14.29 9.58
CA LYS A 163 -19.73 -13.55 10.81
C LYS A 163 -21.01 -14.05 11.49
N ASP A 164 -22.04 -14.40 10.73
CA ASP A 164 -23.30 -14.94 11.25
C ASP A 164 -23.08 -16.34 11.83
N ILE A 165 -22.23 -17.16 11.20
CA ILE A 165 -21.77 -18.45 11.73
C ILE A 165 -21.02 -18.23 13.05
N ASP A 166 -20.05 -17.32 13.10
CA ASP A 166 -19.29 -17.01 14.34
C ASP A 166 -20.19 -16.55 15.48
N ASN A 167 -21.18 -15.69 15.20
CA ASN A 167 -22.13 -15.23 16.20
C ASN A 167 -23.04 -16.37 16.70
N SER A 168 -23.46 -17.26 15.80
CA SER A 168 -24.25 -18.46 16.14
C SER A 168 -23.43 -19.43 16.99
N LEU A 169 -22.15 -19.60 16.66
CA LEU A 169 -21.21 -20.40 17.42
C LEU A 169 -20.98 -19.83 18.82
N LYS A 170 -20.83 -18.50 18.97
CA LYS A 170 -20.69 -17.84 20.28
C LYS A 170 -21.85 -18.13 21.23
N GLY A 171 -23.07 -18.28 20.71
CA GLY A 171 -24.24 -18.68 21.52
C GLY A 171 -24.14 -20.08 22.13
N LEU A 172 -23.36 -20.99 21.51
CA LEU A 172 -23.16 -22.36 21.97
C LEU A 172 -22.09 -22.48 23.07
N TYR A 173 -21.18 -21.50 23.18
CA TYR A 173 -20.06 -21.53 24.12
C TYR A 173 -20.37 -20.94 25.52
N ASN A 174 -21.60 -20.54 25.80
CA ASN A 174 -21.98 -20.02 27.13
C ASN A 174 -22.20 -21.11 28.20
N ASN A 175 -22.09 -22.40 27.86
CA ASN A 175 -22.32 -23.49 28.80
C ASN A 175 -21.07 -24.37 28.98
N GLY A 176 -20.27 -24.05 30.01
CA GLY A 176 -19.27 -24.96 30.60
C GLY A 176 -17.81 -24.50 30.50
N PRO A 177 -16.93 -24.94 31.43
CA PRO A 177 -15.54 -24.57 31.40
C PRO A 177 -14.89 -25.14 30.14
N LEU A 178 -14.13 -24.28 29.46
CA LEU A 178 -13.44 -24.57 28.20
C LEU A 178 -12.61 -25.86 28.36
N ARG A 179 -12.88 -26.86 27.51
CA ARG A 179 -11.87 -27.90 27.22
C ARG A 179 -10.63 -27.14 26.75
N GLU A 180 -9.49 -27.34 27.43
CA GLU A 180 -8.19 -26.84 26.95
C GLU A 180 -8.03 -27.25 25.49
N ILE A 181 -8.15 -26.27 24.59
CA ILE A 181 -7.88 -26.46 23.19
C ILE A 181 -6.36 -26.65 23.12
N PRO A 182 -5.86 -27.81 22.67
CA PRO A 182 -4.42 -28.00 22.54
C PRO A 182 -3.89 -26.87 21.68
N SER A 183 -2.81 -26.21 22.13
CA SER A 183 -2.16 -25.11 21.40
C SER A 183 -2.02 -25.51 19.93
N ALA A 184 -2.44 -24.62 19.03
CA ALA A 184 -2.42 -24.87 17.59
C ALA A 184 -1.06 -25.45 17.19
N LYS A 185 -1.07 -26.71 16.74
CA LYS A 185 0.13 -27.34 16.20
C LYS A 185 0.48 -26.61 14.90
N PRO A 186 1.78 -26.44 14.58
CA PRO A 186 2.20 -25.90 13.30
C PRO A 186 1.45 -26.65 12.19
N TRP A 187 0.80 -25.91 11.28
CA TRP A 187 0.07 -26.46 10.14
C TRP A 187 0.91 -27.43 9.30
N VAL A 188 2.22 -27.31 9.44
CA VAL A 188 3.22 -28.00 8.67
C VAL A 188 4.41 -28.34 9.60
N GLU A 189 4.92 -29.57 9.50
CA GLU A 189 6.12 -29.99 10.24
C GLU A 189 7.33 -29.14 9.85
N LYS A 190 8.28 -28.94 10.79
CA LYS A 190 9.53 -28.26 10.50
C LYS A 190 10.27 -29.01 9.38
N GLY A 191 10.50 -28.33 8.26
CA GLY A 191 11.23 -28.85 7.11
C GLY A 191 10.38 -29.38 5.95
N TYR A 192 9.05 -29.24 6.01
CA TYR A 192 8.19 -29.53 4.84
C TYR A 192 8.50 -28.65 3.62
N TRP A 193 8.87 -27.38 3.86
CA TRP A 193 9.26 -26.44 2.82
C TRP A 193 10.71 -26.61 2.38
N ASP A 194 11.47 -27.45 3.08
CA ASP A 194 12.82 -27.78 2.65
C ASP A 194 12.69 -28.72 1.46
N LEU A 195 13.37 -28.36 0.37
CA LEU A 195 13.48 -29.22 -0.80
C LEU A 195 14.05 -30.55 -0.31
N LYS A 196 13.21 -31.59 -0.25
CA LYS A 196 13.71 -32.95 -0.04
C LYS A 196 14.76 -33.15 -1.12
N PRO A 197 16.04 -33.41 -0.77
CA PRO A 197 17.02 -33.75 -1.76
C PRO A 197 16.55 -35.08 -2.32
N ASN A 198 15.79 -35.03 -3.42
CA ASN A 198 15.66 -36.18 -4.29
C ASN A 198 17.11 -36.55 -4.58
N GLN A 199 17.51 -37.73 -4.12
CA GLN A 199 18.75 -38.40 -4.49
C GLN A 199 18.72 -38.69 -5.99
N ASN A 200 18.74 -37.63 -6.81
CA ASN A 200 19.06 -37.76 -8.21
C ASN A 200 20.58 -37.76 -8.25
N ILE A 201 21.14 -38.94 -8.00
CA ILE A 201 22.54 -39.31 -8.22
C ILE A 201 23.03 -38.74 -9.55
N ILE A 202 22.15 -38.69 -10.56
CA ILE A 202 22.38 -38.07 -11.87
C ILE A 202 22.77 -36.59 -11.79
N ILE A 203 22.17 -35.79 -10.91
CA ILE A 203 22.47 -34.36 -10.78
C ILE A 203 23.80 -34.16 -10.06
N GLU A 204 24.07 -34.88 -8.97
CA GLU A 204 25.36 -34.79 -8.28
C GLU A 204 26.52 -35.25 -9.17
N GLU A 205 26.32 -36.31 -9.95
CA GLU A 205 27.34 -36.84 -10.86
C GLU A 205 27.58 -35.90 -12.05
N ALA A 206 26.52 -35.25 -12.55
CA ALA A 206 26.66 -34.19 -13.55
C ALA A 206 27.41 -32.96 -13.00
N TYR A 207 27.15 -32.55 -11.75
CA TYR A 207 27.87 -31.45 -11.11
C TYR A 207 29.35 -31.78 -10.89
N LYS A 208 29.66 -33.03 -10.52
CA LYS A 208 31.05 -33.49 -10.35
C LYS A 208 31.80 -33.48 -11.68
N GLN A 209 31.22 -34.07 -12.73
CA GLN A 209 31.82 -34.10 -14.06
C GLN A 209 32.05 -32.68 -14.62
N PHE A 210 31.11 -31.76 -14.41
CA PHE A 210 31.27 -30.38 -14.83
C PHE A 210 32.45 -29.69 -14.11
N ASN A 211 32.58 -29.88 -12.80
CA ASN A 211 33.67 -29.27 -12.04
C ASN A 211 35.04 -29.86 -12.40
N ASP A 212 35.11 -31.16 -12.66
CA ASP A 212 36.36 -31.83 -13.09
C ASP A 212 36.85 -31.28 -14.44
N ILE A 213 35.94 -31.12 -15.42
CA ILE A 213 36.25 -30.50 -16.72
C ILE A 213 36.72 -29.04 -16.53
N LEU A 214 36.07 -28.30 -15.63
CA LEU A 214 36.41 -26.90 -15.39
C LEU A 214 37.79 -26.75 -14.74
N GLN A 215 38.21 -27.73 -13.94
CA GLN A 215 39.55 -27.79 -13.37
C GLN A 215 40.60 -28.15 -14.44
N GLU A 216 40.30 -29.12 -15.30
CA GLU A 216 41.18 -29.50 -16.43
C GLU A 216 41.41 -28.32 -17.39
N CYS A 217 40.37 -27.56 -17.71
CA CYS A 217 40.50 -26.34 -18.52
C CYS A 217 41.41 -25.29 -17.85
N LYS A 218 41.36 -25.15 -16.52
CA LYS A 218 42.23 -24.22 -15.79
C LYS A 218 43.69 -24.68 -15.83
N GLU A 219 43.95 -25.97 -15.69
CA GLU A 219 45.30 -26.53 -15.79
C GLU A 219 45.87 -26.39 -17.20
N LEU A 220 45.08 -26.70 -18.23
CA LEU A 220 45.47 -26.49 -19.63
C LEU A 220 45.79 -25.03 -19.92
N ARG A 221 44.98 -24.11 -19.41
CA ARG A 221 45.25 -22.67 -19.52
C ARG A 221 46.56 -22.29 -18.81
N GLY A 222 46.84 -22.87 -17.64
CA GLY A 222 48.10 -22.69 -16.93
C GLY A 222 49.29 -23.14 -17.77
N ARG A 223 49.25 -24.38 -18.27
CA ARG A 223 50.32 -24.95 -19.12
C ARG A 223 50.54 -24.15 -20.40
N ALA A 224 49.47 -23.68 -21.03
CA ALA A 224 49.56 -22.83 -22.22
C ALA A 224 50.26 -21.49 -21.91
N ASN A 225 49.93 -20.86 -20.78
CA ASN A 225 50.59 -19.65 -20.34
C ASN A 225 52.08 -19.87 -20.03
N ASP A 226 52.42 -20.99 -19.37
CA ASP A 226 53.82 -21.33 -19.07
C ASP A 226 54.63 -21.59 -20.36
N ALA A 227 54.02 -22.28 -21.34
CA ALA A 227 54.62 -22.52 -22.64
C ALA A 227 54.82 -21.21 -23.42
N LEU A 228 53.84 -20.30 -23.39
CA LEU A 228 53.97 -18.96 -23.96
C LEU A 228 55.10 -18.17 -23.30
N ALA A 229 55.18 -18.18 -21.96
CA ALA A 229 56.25 -17.51 -21.22
C ALA A 229 57.64 -18.10 -21.54
N GLN A 230 57.76 -19.42 -21.71
CA GLN A 230 59.00 -20.06 -22.16
C GLN A 230 59.37 -19.70 -23.60
N ALA A 231 58.40 -19.64 -24.52
CA ALA A 231 58.62 -19.23 -25.90
C ALA A 231 59.07 -17.76 -25.98
N GLU A 232 58.40 -16.85 -25.26
CA GLU A 232 58.79 -15.44 -25.15
C GLU A 232 60.21 -15.27 -24.59
N LYS A 233 60.54 -16.02 -23.54
CA LYS A 233 61.90 -16.02 -22.97
C LYS A 233 62.94 -16.53 -23.98
N SER A 234 62.65 -17.57 -24.74
CA SER A 234 63.55 -18.12 -25.76
C SER A 234 63.76 -17.13 -26.92
N LEU A 235 62.68 -16.51 -27.41
CA LEU A 235 62.73 -15.45 -28.43
C LEU A 235 63.49 -14.21 -27.95
N SER A 236 63.38 -13.85 -26.66
CA SER A 236 64.16 -12.75 -26.07
C SER A 236 65.66 -13.07 -26.03
N VAL A 237 66.04 -14.32 -25.74
CA VAL A 237 67.43 -14.77 -25.69
C VAL A 237 68.03 -14.88 -27.10
N GLU A 238 67.25 -15.31 -28.11
CA GLU A 238 67.69 -15.29 -29.51
C GLU A 238 67.85 -13.86 -30.06
N ASN A 239 66.94 -12.93 -29.73
CA ASN A 239 67.09 -11.52 -30.09
C ASN A 239 68.32 -10.86 -29.44
N VAL A 240 68.71 -11.31 -28.25
CA VAL A 240 69.96 -10.87 -27.61
C VAL A 240 71.16 -11.47 -28.35
N LYS A 241 71.16 -12.77 -28.69
CA LYS A 241 72.25 -13.40 -29.47
C LYS A 241 72.41 -12.81 -30.88
N ALA A 242 71.32 -12.48 -31.57
CA ALA A 242 71.35 -11.85 -32.89
C ALA A 242 71.94 -10.43 -32.88
N LYS A 243 71.91 -9.73 -31.74
CA LYS A 243 72.58 -8.42 -31.55
C LYS A 243 74.10 -8.52 -31.31
N PHE A 244 74.64 -9.70 -31.03
CA PHE A 244 76.06 -9.92 -30.74
C PHE A 244 76.84 -10.63 -31.86
N ILE A 245 76.24 -10.82 -33.04
CA ILE A 245 76.96 -11.27 -34.24
C ILE A 245 77.17 -10.05 -35.15
N PHE A 246 78.31 -9.39 -34.96
CA PHE A 246 78.96 -8.50 -35.92
C PHE A 246 80.42 -8.95 -36.04
#